data_AF-A0A8J4U015-F1
#
_entry.id   AF-A0A8J4U015-F1
#
_cell.length_a   1.000
_cell.length_b   1.000
_cell.length_c   1.000
_cell.angle_alpha   90.00
_cell.angle_beta   90.00
_cell.angle_gamma   90.00
#
_symmetry.space_group_name_H-M   'P 1'
#
loop_
_entity.id
_entity.type
_entity.pdbx_description
1 polymer ?
#
loop_
_entity_poly.entity_id
_entity_poly.type
_entity_poly.pdbx_seq_one_letter_code
_entity_poly.pdbx_strand_id
1 'polypeptide(L)'
;HSVIKACELDKSFKNEQQIRDSLRKHYTAFERGEISNFQYLMHLNTLAGRSYNDLMQYPVFPWILADYDCEELDLNNPKTFRNLSKPMGAQTDDRLIQYKKRFKDWEDPNGETPAYHYGTHYSSAMIVASYLVRMEPFTQIFLRLQ
;
A
#
# COMPACT_ATOMS: atom_id res chain seq x y z
N HIS A 1 4.04 -32.89 -20.38
CA HIS A 1 4.59 -31.76 -19.61
C HIS A 1 4.50 -30.40 -20.34
N SER A 2 4.55 -30.35 -21.68
CA SER A 2 4.60 -29.11 -22.47
C SER A 2 3.24 -28.41 -22.67
N VAL A 3 2.14 -29.17 -22.73
CA VAL A 3 0.78 -28.62 -22.98
C VAL A 3 0.20 -27.91 -21.75
N ILE A 4 0.52 -28.39 -20.54
CA ILE A 4 0.10 -27.76 -19.27
C ILE A 4 0.73 -26.38 -19.14
N LYS A 5 2.02 -26.26 -19.47
CA LYS A 5 2.77 -24.99 -19.43
C LYS A 5 2.22 -23.94 -20.40
N ALA A 6 1.79 -24.36 -21.60
CA ALA A 6 1.17 -23.48 -22.58
C ALA A 6 -0.23 -22.99 -22.13
N CYS A 7 -1.01 -23.85 -21.48
CA CYS A 7 -2.32 -23.49 -20.94
C CYS A 7 -2.22 -22.55 -19.72
N GLU A 8 -1.21 -22.73 -18.86
CA GLU A 8 -0.90 -21.82 -17.75
C GLU A 8 -0.41 -20.45 -18.25
N LEU A 9 0.44 -20.43 -19.28
CA LEU A 9 0.88 -19.19 -19.93
C LEU A 9 -0.28 -18.45 -20.61
N ASP A 10 -1.16 -19.15 -21.31
CA ASP A 10 -2.35 -18.55 -21.95
C ASP A 10 -3.37 -18.04 -20.91
N LYS A 11 -3.54 -18.73 -19.78
CA LYS A 11 -4.33 -18.24 -18.63
C LYS A 11 -3.71 -17.02 -17.97
N SER A 12 -2.39 -17.02 -17.76
CA SER A 12 -1.66 -15.87 -17.22
C SER A 12 -1.75 -14.66 -18.15
N PHE A 13 -1.62 -14.89 -19.45
CA PHE A 13 -1.70 -13.85 -20.48
C PHE A 13 -3.12 -13.27 -20.61
N LYS A 14 -4.15 -14.12 -20.59
CA LYS A 14 -5.56 -13.68 -20.54
C LYS A 14 -5.88 -12.89 -19.28
N ASN A 15 -5.34 -13.30 -18.13
CA ASN A 15 -5.49 -12.59 -16.88
C ASN A 15 -4.81 -11.22 -16.91
N GLU A 16 -3.59 -11.14 -17.45
CA GLU A 16 -2.86 -9.87 -17.58
C GLU A 16 -3.58 -8.89 -18.51
N GLN A 17 -4.06 -9.35 -19.66
CA GLN A 17 -4.82 -8.52 -20.59
C GLN A 17 -6.12 -8.01 -19.95
N GLN A 18 -6.84 -8.89 -19.25
CA GLN A 18 -8.06 -8.52 -18.54
C GLN A 18 -7.81 -7.48 -17.43
N ILE A 19 -6.70 -7.61 -16.69
CA ILE A 19 -6.28 -6.62 -15.69
C ILE A 19 -5.98 -5.28 -16.35
N ARG A 20 -5.23 -5.27 -17.47
CA ARG A 20 -4.89 -4.05 -18.21
C ARG A 20 -6.13 -3.34 -18.74
N ASP A 21 -7.07 -4.08 -19.31
CA ASP A 21 -8.32 -3.52 -19.84
C ASP A 21 -9.19 -2.95 -18.72
N SER A 22 -9.28 -3.67 -17.58
CA SER A 22 -9.97 -3.19 -16.39
C SER A 22 -9.31 -1.91 -15.84
N LEU A 23 -7.98 -1.88 -15.73
CA LEU A 23 -7.24 -0.71 -15.25
C LEU A 23 -7.51 0.51 -16.14
N ARG A 24 -7.46 0.33 -17.47
CA ARG A 24 -7.72 1.41 -18.43
C ARG A 24 -9.16 1.94 -18.32
N LYS A 25 -10.14 1.05 -18.14
CA LYS A 25 -11.54 1.43 -17.95
C LYS A 25 -11.72 2.30 -16.71
N HIS A 26 -11.20 1.86 -15.56
CA HIS A 26 -11.34 2.62 -14.31
C HIS A 26 -10.54 3.92 -14.33
N TYR A 27 -9.36 3.94 -14.96
CA TYR A 27 -8.58 5.16 -15.17
C TYR A 27 -9.36 6.21 -15.99
N THR A 28 -9.97 5.79 -17.09
CA THR A 28 -10.77 6.70 -17.94
C THR A 28 -11.98 7.27 -17.18
N ALA A 29 -12.67 6.44 -16.39
CA ALA A 29 -13.79 6.89 -15.55
C ALA A 29 -13.32 7.88 -14.47
N PHE A 30 -12.13 7.64 -13.90
CA PHE A 30 -11.52 8.53 -12.91
C PHE A 30 -11.18 9.91 -13.50
N GLU A 31 -10.52 9.95 -14.66
CA GLU A 31 -10.20 11.20 -15.36
C GLU A 31 -11.45 12.03 -15.72
N ARG A 32 -12.56 11.35 -16.02
CA ARG A 32 -13.84 11.99 -16.31
C ARG A 32 -14.63 12.44 -15.08
N GLY A 33 -14.16 12.09 -13.87
CA GLY A 33 -14.87 12.37 -12.62
C GLY A 33 -16.11 11.50 -12.40
N GLU A 34 -16.26 10.38 -13.13
CA GLU A 34 -17.38 9.43 -12.99
C GLU A 34 -17.25 8.57 -11.71
N ILE A 35 -16.02 8.42 -11.21
CA ILE A 35 -15.72 7.71 -9.96
C ILE A 35 -14.87 8.59 -9.04
N SER A 36 -15.09 8.44 -7.73
CA SER A 36 -14.32 9.15 -6.70
C SER A 36 -12.90 8.60 -6.54
N ASN A 37 -12.01 9.39 -5.93
CA ASN A 37 -10.66 8.97 -5.50
C ASN A 37 -10.72 7.66 -4.70
N PHE A 38 -11.69 7.54 -3.79
CA PHE A 38 -11.86 6.35 -2.96
C PHE A 38 -12.20 5.11 -3.80
N GLN A 39 -13.17 5.21 -4.71
CA GLN A 39 -13.56 4.11 -5.58
C GLN A 39 -12.40 3.69 -6.48
N TYR A 40 -11.69 4.65 -7.07
CA TYR A 40 -10.53 4.36 -7.92
C TYR A 40 -9.44 3.60 -7.14
N LEU A 41 -9.09 4.05 -5.93
CA LEU A 41 -8.13 3.35 -5.06
C LEU A 41 -8.63 1.95 -4.66
N MET A 42 -9.93 1.77 -4.42
CA MET A 42 -10.50 0.44 -4.15
C MET A 42 -10.38 -0.50 -5.35
N HIS A 43 -10.58 0.00 -6.57
CA HIS A 43 -10.37 -0.77 -7.80
C HIS A 43 -8.90 -1.16 -7.96
N LEU A 44 -7.97 -0.23 -7.71
CA LEU A 44 -6.54 -0.53 -7.75
C LEU A 44 -6.12 -1.59 -6.73
N ASN A 45 -6.63 -1.50 -5.49
CA ASN A 45 -6.38 -2.50 -4.46
C ASN A 45 -6.89 -3.89 -4.89
N THR A 46 -8.12 -3.96 -5.38
CA THR A 46 -8.71 -5.22 -5.86
C THR A 46 -7.90 -5.82 -7.02
N LEU A 47 -7.50 -5.00 -8.01
CA LEU A 47 -6.70 -5.46 -9.15
C LEU A 47 -5.28 -5.89 -8.74
N ALA A 48 -4.74 -5.33 -7.66
CA ALA A 48 -3.47 -5.75 -7.08
C ALA A 48 -3.58 -7.03 -6.21
N GLY A 49 -4.76 -7.67 -6.17
CA GLY A 49 -5.00 -8.90 -5.41
C GLY A 49 -5.34 -8.67 -3.93
N ARG A 50 -5.51 -7.42 -3.49
CA ARG A 50 -5.85 -7.11 -2.10
C ARG A 50 -7.31 -7.37 -1.81
N SER A 51 -7.60 -7.88 -0.61
CA SER A 51 -8.96 -8.23 -0.19
C SER A 51 -9.15 -8.04 1.31
N TYR A 52 -10.40 -7.89 1.74
CA TYR A 52 -10.75 -7.84 3.16
C TYR A 52 -10.64 -9.21 3.86
N ASN A 53 -10.54 -10.29 3.09
CA ASN A 53 -10.51 -11.66 3.61
C ASN A 53 -9.10 -12.10 4.03
N ASP A 54 -8.06 -11.46 3.50
CA ASP A 54 -6.67 -11.73 3.85
C ASP A 54 -6.04 -10.50 4.51
N LEU A 55 -5.76 -10.60 5.81
CA LEU A 55 -5.16 -9.52 6.59
C LEU A 55 -3.72 -9.20 6.16
N MET A 56 -3.00 -10.15 5.57
CA MET A 56 -1.66 -9.92 5.04
C MET A 56 -1.71 -9.10 3.74
N GLN A 57 -2.83 -9.15 3.01
CA GLN A 57 -3.07 -8.42 1.76
C GLN A 57 -4.29 -7.50 1.85
N TYR A 58 -4.48 -6.84 2.99
CA TYR A 58 -5.60 -5.93 3.19
C TYR A 58 -5.49 -4.69 2.26
N PRO A 59 -6.60 -4.05 1.87
CA PRO A 59 -6.55 -2.82 1.08
C PRO A 59 -5.73 -1.72 1.75
N VAL A 60 -4.90 -1.02 0.96
CA VAL A 60 -4.00 0.04 1.43
C VAL A 60 -4.46 1.39 0.90
N PHE A 61 -4.48 2.36 1.78
CA PHE A 61 -4.78 3.75 1.49
C PHE A 61 -3.64 4.65 1.97
N PRO A 62 -3.31 5.73 1.23
CA PRO A 62 -2.35 6.71 1.70
C PRO A 62 -2.93 7.57 2.82
N TRP A 63 -2.08 7.94 3.76
CA TRP A 63 -2.38 9.04 4.68
C TRP A 63 -2.51 10.33 3.88
N ILE A 64 -3.60 11.07 4.07
CA ILE A 64 -3.85 12.31 3.32
C ILE A 64 -3.47 13.53 4.13
N LEU A 65 -3.87 13.58 5.40
CA LEU A 65 -3.58 14.70 6.29
C LEU A 65 -2.20 14.54 6.93
N ALA A 66 -1.51 15.67 7.06
CA ALA A 66 -0.26 15.82 7.79
C ALA A 66 -0.45 16.54 9.13
N ASP A 67 -1.48 17.37 9.24
CA ASP A 67 -1.83 18.12 10.44
C ASP A 67 -2.91 17.38 11.25
N TYR A 68 -2.56 17.04 12.50
CA TYR A 68 -3.46 16.44 13.49
C TYR A 68 -3.40 17.18 14.84
N ASP A 69 -2.68 18.30 14.90
CA ASP A 69 -2.44 19.05 16.14
C ASP A 69 -3.31 20.30 16.21
N CYS A 70 -3.65 20.89 15.06
CA CYS A 70 -4.54 22.06 15.00
C CYS A 70 -5.99 21.68 15.36
N GLU A 71 -6.66 22.56 16.10
CA GLU A 71 -8.08 22.42 16.45
C GLU A 71 -8.99 22.55 15.21
N GLU A 72 -8.62 23.44 14.29
CA GLU A 72 -9.30 23.63 13.01
C GLU A 72 -8.40 23.25 11.83
N LEU A 73 -8.95 22.47 10.90
CA LEU A 73 -8.23 21.95 9.75
C LEU A 73 -8.46 22.84 8.52
N ASP A 74 -7.45 23.63 8.13
CA ASP A 74 -7.52 24.44 6.91
C ASP A 74 -7.19 23.59 5.66
N LEU A 75 -8.22 23.26 4.89
CA LEU A 75 -8.11 22.50 3.64
C LEU A 75 -7.57 23.30 2.45
N ASN A 76 -7.38 24.62 2.60
CA ASN A 76 -6.76 25.45 1.55
C ASN A 76 -5.25 25.55 1.73
N ASN A 77 -4.74 25.22 2.92
CA ASN A 77 -3.31 25.24 3.22
C ASN A 77 -2.64 23.95 2.71
N PRO A 78 -1.68 24.03 1.76
CA PRO A 78 -0.98 22.85 1.26
C PRO A 78 -0.22 22.07 2.33
N LYS A 79 0.18 22.72 3.45
CA LYS A 79 0.89 22.06 4.56
C LYS A 79 0.01 21.12 5.37
N THR A 80 -1.31 21.29 5.30
CA THR A 80 -2.31 20.40 5.92
C THR A 80 -2.26 19.01 5.30
N PHE A 81 -1.82 18.91 4.05
CA PHE A 81 -1.77 17.67 3.31
C PHE A 81 -0.36 17.09 3.28
N ARG A 82 -0.32 15.77 3.32
CA ARG A 82 0.88 14.99 3.10
C ARG A 82 1.37 15.16 1.67
N ASN A 83 2.69 15.21 1.49
CA ASN A 83 3.29 15.08 0.17
C ASN A 83 3.19 13.63 -0.36
N LEU A 84 2.22 13.40 -1.27
CA LEU A 84 1.97 12.09 -1.89
C LEU A 84 3.06 11.63 -2.87
N SER A 85 3.93 12.53 -3.34
CA SER A 85 5.09 12.15 -4.17
C SER A 85 6.19 11.45 -3.39
N LYS A 86 6.13 11.49 -2.05
CA LYS A 86 7.14 10.90 -1.15
C LYS A 86 6.55 9.75 -0.33
N PRO A 87 7.33 8.69 -0.02
CA PRO A 87 6.92 7.64 0.93
C PRO A 87 6.85 8.15 2.38
N MET A 88 6.28 7.36 3.30
CA MET A 88 6.08 7.79 4.71
C MET A 88 7.39 8.17 5.41
N GLY A 89 8.44 7.38 5.19
CA GLY A 89 9.75 7.64 5.80
C GLY A 89 10.51 8.84 5.24
N ALA A 90 10.00 9.48 4.17
CA ALA A 90 10.64 10.60 3.50
C ALA A 90 9.85 11.91 3.61
N GLN A 91 8.87 11.99 4.52
CA GLN A 91 8.09 13.22 4.70
C GLN A 91 8.92 14.35 5.32
N THR A 92 9.87 14.02 6.20
CA THR A 92 10.80 14.96 6.80
C THR A 92 12.23 14.69 6.34
N ASP A 93 13.02 15.74 6.20
CA ASP A 93 14.38 15.63 5.67
C ASP A 93 15.31 14.85 6.62
N ASP A 94 15.15 15.02 7.95
CA ASP A 94 15.93 14.29 8.94
C ASP A 94 15.74 12.77 8.84
N ARG A 95 14.48 12.30 8.72
CA ARG A 95 14.18 10.88 8.52
C ARG A 95 14.71 10.38 7.19
N LEU A 96 14.61 11.18 6.13
CA LEU A 96 15.14 10.84 4.82
C LEU A 96 16.66 10.65 4.88
N ILE A 97 17.38 11.55 5.55
CA ILE A 97 18.83 11.46 5.75
C ILE A 97 19.18 10.18 6.51
N GLN A 98 18.45 9.88 7.60
CA GLN A 98 18.66 8.67 8.39
C GLN A 98 18.47 7.38 7.56
N TYR A 99 17.39 7.29 6.77
CA TYR A 99 17.15 6.12 5.92
C TYR A 99 18.17 5.97 4.80
N LYS A 100 18.57 7.08 4.16
CA LYS A 100 19.65 7.08 3.16
C LYS A 100 20.97 6.64 3.76
N LYS A 101 21.29 7.10 4.98
CA LYS A 101 22.50 6.69 5.71
C LYS A 101 22.46 5.20 6.00
N ARG A 102 21.37 4.68 6.58
CA ARG A 102 21.20 3.25 6.84
C ARG A 102 21.34 2.39 5.58
N PHE A 103 20.81 2.85 4.45
CA PHE A 103 20.94 2.14 3.18
C PHE A 103 22.39 2.11 2.68
N LYS A 104 23.13 3.22 2.83
CA LYS A 104 24.54 3.33 2.40
C LYS A 104 25.49 2.56 3.29
N ASP A 105 25.27 2.63 4.60
CA ASP A 105 26.07 1.98 5.62
C ASP A 105 25.64 0.50 5.81
N TRP A 106 24.82 -0.03 4.90
CA TRP A 106 24.35 -1.41 4.95
C TRP A 106 25.47 -2.37 4.59
N GLU A 107 25.95 -3.10 5.59
CA GLU A 107 26.86 -4.23 5.42
C GLU A 107 26.15 -5.50 5.90
N ASP A 108 25.88 -6.42 4.96
CA ASP A 108 25.41 -7.75 5.29
C ASP A 108 26.61 -8.71 5.36
N PRO A 109 26.92 -9.28 6.55
CA PRO A 109 28.03 -10.22 6.72
C PRO A 109 27.97 -11.43 5.78
N ASN A 110 26.77 -11.85 5.38
CA ASN A 110 26.57 -13.04 4.55
C ASN A 110 26.24 -12.72 3.08
N GLY A 111 25.96 -11.45 2.76
CA GLY A 111 25.59 -10.99 1.41
C GLY A 111 24.27 -11.54 0.88
N GLU A 112 23.40 -12.08 1.73
CA GLU A 112 22.13 -12.70 1.35
C GLU A 112 20.99 -11.67 1.22
N THR A 113 21.12 -10.54 1.92
CA THR A 113 20.09 -9.50 2.04
C THR A 113 20.55 -8.22 1.34
N PRO A 114 19.89 -7.82 0.23
CA PRO A 114 20.14 -6.55 -0.41
C PRO A 114 19.89 -5.38 0.53
N ALA A 115 20.60 -4.26 0.33
CA ALA A 115 20.35 -3.04 1.08
C ALA A 115 18.88 -2.57 0.91
N TYR A 116 18.28 -2.09 1.99
CA TYR A 116 16.90 -1.62 2.01
C TYR A 116 16.75 -0.36 2.86
N HIS A 117 15.78 0.48 2.50
CA HIS A 117 15.48 1.70 3.26
C HIS A 117 14.58 1.40 4.46
N TYR A 118 13.66 0.43 4.35
CA TYR A 118 12.67 0.13 5.38
C TYR A 118 12.70 -1.35 5.71
N GLY A 119 12.98 -1.69 6.98
CA GLY A 119 12.89 -3.08 7.47
C GLY A 119 11.46 -3.50 7.86
N THR A 120 10.50 -2.58 7.73
CA THR A 120 9.09 -2.79 8.10
C THR A 120 8.20 -2.50 6.90
N HIS A 121 7.23 -3.37 6.66
CA HIS A 121 6.23 -3.16 5.62
C HIS A 121 5.12 -2.19 6.08
N TYR A 122 4.55 -1.44 5.14
CA TYR A 122 3.44 -0.51 5.39
C TYR A 122 2.08 -1.20 5.58
N SER A 123 2.00 -2.51 5.34
CA SER A 123 0.80 -3.33 5.40
C SER A 123 1.17 -4.68 6.01
N SER A 124 0.53 -5.06 7.11
CA SER A 124 0.69 -6.36 7.76
C SER A 124 -0.57 -6.71 8.54
N ALA A 125 -0.77 -8.00 8.83
CA ALA A 125 -1.93 -8.44 9.62
C ALA A 125 -1.97 -7.79 11.01
N MET A 126 -0.81 -7.59 11.65
CA MET A 126 -0.71 -6.90 12.93
C MET A 126 -1.17 -5.44 12.83
N ILE A 127 -0.76 -4.72 11.78
CA ILE A 127 -1.19 -3.32 11.56
C ILE A 127 -2.71 -3.24 11.41
N VAL A 128 -3.30 -4.12 10.59
CA VAL A 128 -4.76 -4.14 10.35
C VAL A 128 -5.51 -4.50 11.63
N ALA A 129 -5.09 -5.55 12.34
CA ALA A 129 -5.70 -5.96 13.58
C ALA A 129 -5.63 -4.86 14.65
N SER A 130 -4.51 -4.14 14.73
CA SER A 130 -4.34 -3.00 15.64
C SER A 130 -5.28 -1.84 15.29
N TYR A 131 -5.45 -1.49 14.01
CA TYR A 131 -6.37 -0.42 13.60
C TYR A 131 -7.83 -0.77 13.92
N LEU A 132 -8.20 -2.04 13.77
CA LEU A 132 -9.59 -2.51 13.92
C LEU A 132 -9.87 -3.15 15.27
N VAL A 133 -8.96 -3.02 16.25
CA VAL A 133 -9.00 -3.71 17.55
C VAL A 133 -10.29 -3.50 18.35
N ARG A 134 -11.05 -2.43 18.08
CA ARG A 134 -12.35 -2.13 18.70
C ARG A 134 -13.54 -2.87 18.06
N MET A 135 -13.30 -3.69 17.04
CA MET A 135 -14.34 -4.44 16.33
C MET A 135 -14.04 -5.93 16.35
N GLU A 136 -15.04 -6.75 16.67
CA GLU A 136 -14.95 -8.20 16.47
C GLU A 136 -14.99 -8.54 14.97
N PRO A 137 -14.25 -9.57 14.50
CA PRO A 137 -13.38 -10.49 15.25
C PRO A 137 -11.93 -9.98 15.43
N PHE A 138 -11.61 -8.74 15.05
CA PHE A 138 -10.24 -8.23 15.02
C PHE A 138 -9.59 -8.11 16.40
N THR A 139 -10.37 -7.88 17.46
CA THR A 139 -9.89 -7.92 18.85
C THR A 139 -9.21 -9.25 19.16
N GLN A 140 -9.86 -10.37 18.83
CA GLN A 140 -9.33 -11.71 19.09
C GLN A 140 -8.11 -12.00 18.24
N ILE A 141 -8.11 -11.53 16.99
CA ILE A 141 -6.96 -11.69 16.09
C ILE A 141 -5.75 -10.92 16.63
N PHE A 142 -5.94 -9.68 17.09
CA PHE A 142 -4.89 -8.87 17.70
C PHE A 142 -4.28 -9.56 18.93
N LEU A 143 -5.12 -10.07 19.84
CA LEU A 143 -4.66 -10.80 21.04
C LEU A 143 -3.89 -12.08 20.71
N ARG A 144 -4.18 -12.73 19.58
CA ARG A 144 -3.45 -13.95 19.15
C ARG A 144 -2.12 -13.67 18.47
N LEU A 145 -1.94 -12.46 17.92
CA LEU A 145 -0.72 -12.07 17.20
C LEU A 145 0.35 -11.45 18.12
N GLN A 146 -0.02 -11.10 19.36
CA GLN A 146 0.87 -10.56 20.40
C GLN A 146 1.69 -11.67 21.06
#